data_AF-A0A1A1Y8Q0-F1
#
_entry.id   AF-A0A1A1Y8Q0-F1
#
_cell.length_a   1.000
_cell.length_b   1.000
_cell.length_c   1.000
_cell.angle_alpha   90.00
_cell.angle_beta   90.00
_cell.angle_gamma   90.00
#
_symmetry.space_group_name_H-M   'P 1'
#
loop_
_entity.id
_entity.type
_entity.pdbx_description
1 polymer ?
#
loop_
_entity_poly.entity_id
_entity_poly.type
_entity_poly.pdbx_seq_one_letter_code
_entity_poly.pdbx_strand_id
1 'polypeptide(L)'
;MDQRPVGTRQARELLRVAFGPSIVALVVIAAVVLLQLLIANSDMTGALGAIASMWLGVHQVPVSIGGSELGVMPLLPVLAMVWGTARTTAVATSPQHSWFVTRWVVGAALGGPLLIAAISLAVIHDAASVLTELQTPNALRAFGGVLAVHGIGAAIGVGSRIGRRTLAASPLPNWLPDAIRAAAAGVLALLGLSGVVMVGSLIVHWSTMHDLYAITDSVFGQFSLTLLSVLYVPNVMVGTAAVAVGSSAHVGLATFSSFTVFGGDIPALPVLAAVPTPPLGPIWVALLIAAAASGVAVGQQCARRPLPLLHALGKLVVAAAIAALAMALLGFAGGGRLGNFGDVGVDQVTFAPAVFLWFVGIGALTVVMSGGIARRPKRIKPEPKPEPEPEPVVLAEEPDPLEDEPVPDEVEPVRVQPPPVAEYHGDVEDPEDHFVADDDAARDGKGEAAD
;
A
#
# COMPACT_ATOMS: atom_id res chain seq x y z
N MET A 1 24.73 -29.37 2.63
CA MET A 1 23.26 -29.53 2.69
C MET A 1 22.87 -29.52 4.16
N ASP A 2 22.23 -28.45 4.62
CA ASP A 2 21.89 -28.24 6.04
C ASP A 2 20.72 -29.20 6.40
N GLN A 3 20.91 -30.06 7.40
CA GLN A 3 20.02 -31.19 7.75
C GLN A 3 19.04 -30.84 8.89
N ARG A 4 18.39 -29.67 8.83
CA ARG A 4 17.41 -29.29 9.86
C ARG A 4 15.99 -29.70 9.45
N PRO A 5 15.17 -30.23 10.38
CA PRO A 5 13.79 -30.58 10.08
C PRO A 5 13.01 -29.35 9.61
N VAL A 6 12.21 -29.52 8.55
CA VAL A 6 11.53 -28.45 7.79
C VAL A 6 10.79 -27.46 8.71
N GLY A 7 10.18 -27.93 9.80
CA GLY A 7 9.49 -27.09 10.78
C GLY A 7 10.38 -26.09 11.53
N THR A 8 11.63 -26.43 11.84
CA THR A 8 12.55 -25.53 12.58
C THR A 8 13.01 -24.34 11.72
N ARG A 9 13.12 -24.53 10.40
CA ARG A 9 13.44 -23.46 9.46
C ARG A 9 12.29 -22.48 9.33
N GLN A 10 11.08 -23.02 9.18
CA GLN A 10 9.86 -22.23 9.06
C GLN A 10 9.59 -21.41 10.32
N ALA A 11 9.71 -22.00 11.51
CA ALA A 11 9.56 -21.28 12.78
C ALA A 11 10.57 -20.12 12.91
N ARG A 12 11.84 -20.36 12.55
CA ARG A 12 12.88 -19.32 12.57
C ARG A 12 12.60 -18.19 11.58
N GLU A 13 12.09 -18.50 10.39
CA GLU A 13 11.70 -17.49 9.41
C GLU A 13 10.53 -16.64 9.91
N LEU A 14 9.51 -17.27 10.49
CA LEU A 14 8.37 -16.56 11.10
C LEU A 14 8.82 -15.67 12.26
N LEU A 15 9.73 -16.14 13.13
CA LEU A 15 10.30 -15.32 14.21
C LEU A 15 11.09 -14.11 13.67
N ARG A 16 11.86 -14.28 12.58
CA ARG A 16 12.57 -13.18 11.93
C ARG A 16 11.61 -12.16 11.32
N VAL A 17 10.50 -12.61 10.75
CA VAL A 17 9.45 -11.72 10.23
C VAL A 17 8.76 -10.98 11.38
N ALA A 18 8.43 -11.68 12.46
CA ALA A 18 7.72 -11.13 13.60
C ALA A 18 8.51 -10.07 14.36
N PHE A 19 9.80 -10.32 14.60
CA PHE A 19 10.58 -9.48 15.50
C PHE A 19 11.73 -8.73 14.83
N GLY A 20 12.13 -9.11 13.61
CA GLY A 20 13.34 -8.58 12.97
C GLY A 20 13.35 -7.06 12.84
N PRO A 21 12.43 -6.45 12.07
CA PRO A 21 12.40 -4.98 11.89
C PRO A 21 12.23 -4.24 13.21
N SER A 22 11.34 -4.72 14.09
CA SER A 22 11.01 -4.07 15.36
C SER A 22 12.15 -4.12 16.38
N ILE A 23 12.86 -5.25 16.52
CA ILE A 23 14.03 -5.36 17.40
C ILE A 23 15.18 -4.51 16.88
N VAL A 24 15.43 -4.51 15.56
CA VAL A 24 16.48 -3.63 14.99
C VAL A 24 16.19 -2.17 15.32
N ALA A 25 14.93 -1.73 15.17
CA ALA A 25 14.55 -0.38 15.57
C ALA A 25 14.72 -0.13 17.06
N LEU A 26 14.30 -1.05 17.94
CA LEU A 26 14.51 -0.94 19.39
C LEU A 26 15.99 -0.78 19.74
N VAL A 27 16.89 -1.56 19.13
CA VAL A 27 18.33 -1.48 19.39
C VAL A 27 18.89 -0.13 18.96
N VAL A 28 18.52 0.35 17.77
CA VAL A 28 18.95 1.66 17.26
C VAL A 28 18.43 2.78 18.16
N ILE A 29 17.15 2.75 18.52
CA ILE A 29 16.53 3.74 19.42
C ILE A 29 17.19 3.71 20.79
N ALA A 30 17.41 2.53 21.37
CA ALA A 30 18.10 2.39 22.64
C ALA A 30 19.51 2.99 22.59
N ALA A 31 20.28 2.70 21.54
CA ALA A 31 21.60 3.29 21.36
C ALA A 31 21.55 4.82 21.27
N VAL A 32 20.61 5.38 20.51
CA VAL A 32 20.44 6.84 20.37
C VAL A 32 20.02 7.48 21.69
N VAL A 33 19.03 6.93 22.39
CA VAL A 33 18.55 7.45 23.68
C VAL A 33 19.65 7.42 24.73
N LEU A 34 20.34 6.28 24.89
CA LEU A 34 21.40 6.15 25.88
C LEU A 34 22.59 7.07 25.57
N LEU A 35 22.95 7.21 24.29
CA LEU A 35 23.97 8.16 23.86
C LEU A 35 23.57 9.60 24.17
N GLN A 36 22.30 9.97 23.89
CA GLN A 36 21.80 11.31 24.15
C GLN A 36 21.77 11.64 25.65
N LEU A 37 21.34 10.70 26.50
CA LEU A 37 21.34 10.88 27.94
C LEU A 37 22.77 10.98 28.50
N LEU A 38 23.70 10.15 27.99
CA LEU A 38 25.11 10.20 28.36
C LEU A 38 25.72 11.57 28.05
N ILE A 39 25.49 12.08 26.83
CA ILE A 39 26.04 13.37 26.40
C ILE A 39 25.40 14.54 27.14
N ALA A 40 24.10 14.44 27.43
CA ALA A 40 23.39 15.42 28.25
C ALA A 40 23.73 15.33 29.74
N ASN A 41 24.63 14.41 30.14
CA ASN A 41 24.97 14.12 31.54
C ASN A 41 23.71 13.96 32.42
N SER A 42 22.71 13.28 31.87
CA SER A 42 21.39 13.10 32.46
C SER A 42 21.26 11.73 33.13
N ASP A 43 20.39 11.64 34.14
CA ASP A 43 20.12 10.40 34.86
C ASP A 43 19.40 9.36 33.97
N MET A 44 19.66 8.08 34.22
CA MET A 44 19.08 6.96 33.45
C MET A 44 17.64 6.62 33.85
N THR A 45 17.07 7.29 34.84
CA THR A 45 15.79 6.96 35.51
C THR A 45 14.59 6.92 34.56
N GLY A 46 14.66 7.57 33.39
CA GLY A 46 13.60 7.55 32.35
C GLY A 46 13.95 6.83 31.06
N ALA A 47 15.11 6.18 30.96
CA ALA A 47 15.65 5.68 29.68
C ALA A 47 14.71 4.67 29.01
N LEU A 48 14.18 3.70 29.76
CA LEU A 48 13.27 2.68 29.22
C LEU A 48 11.95 3.27 28.73
N GLY A 49 11.36 4.20 29.49
CA GLY A 49 10.15 4.92 29.09
C GLY A 49 10.36 5.74 27.81
N ALA A 50 11.52 6.40 27.69
CA ALA A 50 11.90 7.14 26.48
C ALA A 50 12.09 6.22 25.26
N ILE A 51 12.78 5.08 25.42
CA ILE A 51 12.98 4.09 24.35
C ILE A 51 11.64 3.54 23.87
N ALA A 52 10.77 3.14 24.80
CA ALA A 52 9.43 2.64 24.47
C ALA A 52 8.58 3.71 23.77
N SER A 53 8.62 4.96 24.24
CA SER A 53 7.89 6.09 23.63
C SER A 53 8.38 6.40 22.23
N MET A 54 9.70 6.45 22.02
CA MET A 54 10.29 6.66 20.69
C MET A 54 9.98 5.50 19.75
N TRP A 55 9.96 4.25 20.23
CA TRP A 55 9.56 3.10 19.41
C TRP A 55 8.10 3.18 18.97
N LEU A 56 7.18 3.54 19.87
CA LEU A 56 5.79 3.83 19.49
C LEU A 56 5.71 5.03 18.54
N GLY A 57 6.60 6.02 18.71
CA GLY A 57 6.70 7.17 17.82
C GLY A 57 7.03 6.82 16.37
N VAL A 58 7.88 5.82 16.14
CA VAL A 58 8.13 5.25 14.79
C VAL A 58 6.87 4.64 14.16
N HIS A 59 5.84 4.38 14.97
CA HIS A 59 4.54 3.85 14.55
C HIS A 59 3.43 4.90 14.61
N GLN A 60 3.76 6.19 14.50
CA GLN A 60 2.79 7.30 14.44
C GLN A 60 1.96 7.49 15.72
N VAL A 61 2.49 7.04 16.85
CA VAL A 61 1.89 7.27 18.17
C VAL A 61 2.48 8.56 18.74
N PRO A 62 1.65 9.56 19.08
CA PRO A 62 2.15 10.81 19.63
C PRO A 62 2.74 10.58 21.02
N VAL A 63 3.69 11.43 21.38
CA VAL A 63 4.28 11.47 22.72
C VAL A 63 3.82 12.74 23.40
N SER A 64 3.23 12.64 24.59
CA SER A 64 2.78 13.81 25.35
C SER A 64 3.63 13.99 26.61
N ILE A 65 4.19 15.19 26.75
CA ILE A 65 5.06 15.58 27.87
C ILE A 65 4.53 16.89 28.45
N GLY A 66 4.23 16.91 29.76
CA GLY A 66 3.75 18.12 30.44
C GLY A 66 2.45 18.69 29.84
N GLY A 67 1.59 17.83 29.27
CA GLY A 67 0.36 18.23 28.59
C GLY A 67 0.53 18.73 27.15
N SER A 68 1.76 18.84 26.64
CA SER A 68 2.05 19.18 25.24
C SER A 68 2.21 17.91 24.39
N GLU A 69 1.43 17.79 23.32
CA GLU A 69 1.49 16.66 22.39
C GLU A 69 2.55 16.90 21.29
N LEU A 70 3.48 15.95 21.16
CA LEU A 70 4.39 15.81 20.01
C LEU A 70 3.82 14.74 19.09
N GLY A 71 2.93 15.15 18.19
CA GLY A 71 2.21 14.28 17.25
C GLY A 71 2.69 14.34 15.81
N VAL A 72 3.52 15.34 15.46
CA VAL A 72 4.16 15.41 14.14
C VAL A 72 5.38 14.50 14.15
N MET A 73 5.20 13.23 13.81
CA MET A 73 6.28 12.26 13.85
C MET A 73 7.11 12.28 12.56
N PRO A 74 8.44 12.07 12.62
CA PRO A 74 9.26 12.01 11.43
C PRO A 74 8.87 10.80 10.58
N LEU A 75 8.62 11.01 9.29
CA LEU A 75 8.19 9.96 8.37
C LEU A 75 9.31 9.01 7.97
N LEU A 76 10.59 9.42 8.03
CA LEU A 76 11.69 8.57 7.57
C LEU A 76 11.78 7.25 8.37
N PRO A 77 11.76 7.24 9.72
CA PRO A 77 11.72 5.98 10.48
C PRO A 77 10.49 5.11 10.18
N VAL A 78 9.33 5.74 9.97
CA VAL A 78 8.07 5.03 9.64
C VAL A 78 8.22 4.30 8.30
N LEU A 79 8.70 5.01 7.28
CA LEU A 79 8.95 4.45 5.94
C LEU A 79 10.02 3.35 5.99
N ALA A 80 11.05 3.50 6.82
CA ALA A 80 12.07 2.47 7.04
C ALA A 80 11.45 1.21 7.70
N MET A 81 10.52 1.38 8.63
CA MET A 81 9.80 0.27 9.28
C MET A 81 8.86 -0.46 8.30
N VAL A 82 8.10 0.29 7.48
CA VAL A 82 7.29 -0.26 6.39
C VAL A 82 8.17 -1.05 5.42
N TRP A 83 9.31 -0.49 5.01
CA TRP A 83 10.26 -1.15 4.11
C TRP A 83 10.87 -2.42 4.73
N GLY A 84 11.29 -2.36 5.99
CA GLY A 84 11.85 -3.52 6.71
C GLY A 84 10.85 -4.66 6.82
N THR A 85 9.59 -4.33 7.13
CA THR A 85 8.49 -5.30 7.18
C THR A 85 8.16 -5.86 5.80
N ALA A 86 8.09 -5.01 4.77
CA ALA A 86 7.88 -5.44 3.39
C ALA A 86 9.00 -6.37 2.91
N ARG A 87 10.26 -6.05 3.22
CA ARG A 87 11.40 -6.88 2.81
C ARG A 87 11.38 -8.24 3.50
N THR A 88 11.17 -8.28 4.81
CA THR A 88 11.16 -9.55 5.58
C THR A 88 10.01 -10.46 5.16
N THR A 89 8.80 -9.90 5.01
CA THR A 89 7.63 -10.66 4.51
C THR A 89 7.79 -11.10 3.06
N ALA A 90 8.37 -10.28 2.19
CA ALA A 90 8.67 -10.66 0.80
C ALA A 90 9.73 -11.77 0.69
N VAL A 91 10.68 -11.85 1.63
CA VAL A 91 11.67 -12.93 1.67
C VAL A 91 11.06 -14.23 2.20
N ALA A 92 10.16 -14.15 3.18
CA ALA A 92 9.45 -15.30 3.73
C ALA A 92 8.29 -15.81 2.84
N THR A 93 7.93 -15.05 1.80
CA THR A 93 6.83 -15.39 0.88
C THR A 93 7.36 -15.88 -0.45
N SER A 94 7.02 -17.12 -0.80
CA SER A 94 7.28 -17.68 -2.14
C SER A 94 5.99 -17.75 -2.97
N PRO A 95 6.04 -17.52 -4.30
CA PRO A 95 4.91 -17.75 -5.19
C PRO A 95 4.38 -19.18 -5.22
N GLN A 96 5.17 -20.16 -4.78
CA GLN A 96 4.78 -21.57 -4.70
C GLN A 96 4.16 -21.94 -3.34
N HIS A 97 4.25 -21.09 -2.32
CA HIS A 97 3.66 -21.38 -1.01
C HIS A 97 2.13 -21.43 -1.07
N SER A 98 1.54 -22.29 -0.25
CA SER A 98 0.10 -22.35 -0.07
C SER A 98 -0.41 -21.10 0.65
N TRP A 99 -1.68 -20.77 0.44
CA TRP A 99 -2.35 -19.65 1.09
C TRP A 99 -2.23 -19.70 2.63
N PHE A 100 -2.26 -20.90 3.21
CA PHE A 100 -2.11 -21.10 4.65
C PHE A 100 -0.75 -20.59 5.16
N VAL A 101 0.35 -20.89 4.46
CA VAL A 101 1.69 -20.44 4.83
C VAL A 101 1.80 -18.90 4.73
N THR A 102 1.22 -18.31 3.68
CA THR A 102 1.20 -16.85 3.52
C THR A 102 0.46 -16.16 4.68
N ARG A 103 -0.65 -16.74 5.16
CA ARG A 103 -1.38 -16.23 6.33
C ARG A 103 -0.52 -16.23 7.58
N TRP A 104 0.31 -17.26 7.81
CA TRP A 104 1.25 -17.28 8.93
C TRP A 104 2.33 -16.22 8.82
N VAL A 105 2.83 -15.93 7.61
CA VAL A 105 3.78 -14.82 7.40
C VAL A 105 3.16 -13.47 7.75
N VAL A 106 1.92 -13.23 7.31
CA VAL A 106 1.18 -12.01 7.67
C VAL A 106 0.91 -11.97 9.18
N GLY A 107 0.40 -13.06 9.76
CA GLY A 107 0.14 -13.18 11.18
C GLY A 107 1.38 -12.93 12.03
N ALA A 108 2.55 -13.46 11.61
CA ALA A 108 3.82 -13.19 12.26
C ALA A 108 4.22 -11.72 12.17
N ALA A 109 4.14 -11.13 10.97
CA ALA A 109 4.49 -9.72 10.72
C ALA A 109 3.65 -8.72 11.52
N LEU A 110 2.44 -9.11 11.92
CA LEU A 110 1.55 -8.30 12.75
C LEU A 110 1.68 -8.64 14.23
N GLY A 111 1.73 -9.93 14.58
CA GLY A 111 1.69 -10.40 15.97
C GLY A 111 2.92 -10.01 16.77
N GLY A 112 4.13 -10.15 16.20
CA GLY A 112 5.37 -9.79 16.89
C GLY A 112 5.45 -8.31 17.29
N PRO A 113 5.21 -7.37 16.37
CA PRO A 113 5.22 -5.95 16.68
C PRO A 113 4.09 -5.54 17.62
N LEU A 114 2.90 -6.15 17.53
CA LEU A 114 1.82 -5.91 18.48
C LEU A 114 2.18 -6.35 19.90
N LEU A 115 2.89 -7.48 20.05
CA LEU A 115 3.43 -7.88 21.36
C LEU A 115 4.42 -6.84 21.90
N ILE A 116 5.34 -6.35 21.05
CA ILE A 116 6.27 -5.29 21.44
C ILE A 116 5.50 -4.02 21.84
N ALA A 117 4.45 -3.65 21.11
CA ALA A 117 3.62 -2.49 21.43
C ALA A 117 2.96 -2.61 22.80
N ALA A 118 2.44 -3.80 23.15
CA ALA A 118 1.89 -4.07 24.48
C ALA A 118 2.95 -3.91 25.58
N ILE A 119 4.17 -4.44 25.35
CA ILE A 119 5.29 -4.28 26.28
C ILE A 119 5.69 -2.81 26.40
N SER A 120 5.79 -2.08 25.29
CA SER A 120 6.12 -0.66 25.29
C SER A 120 5.08 0.17 26.05
N LEU A 121 3.79 -0.08 25.85
CA LEU A 121 2.73 0.57 26.61
C LEU A 121 2.84 0.28 28.11
N ALA A 122 3.11 -0.96 28.50
CA ALA A 122 3.30 -1.32 29.90
C ALA A 122 4.52 -0.61 30.52
N VAL A 123 5.64 -0.56 29.80
CA VAL A 123 6.86 0.15 30.22
C VAL A 123 6.62 1.66 30.35
N ILE A 124 5.89 2.26 29.41
CA ILE A 124 5.56 3.69 29.49
C ILE A 124 4.61 3.96 30.65
N HIS A 125 3.63 3.08 30.88
CA HIS A 125 2.69 3.22 31.99
C HIS A 125 3.40 3.15 33.34
N ASP A 126 4.31 2.21 33.50
CA ASP A 126 5.17 2.11 34.69
C ASP A 126 6.05 3.36 34.84
N ALA A 127 6.73 3.80 33.78
CA ALA A 127 7.57 5.00 33.80
C ALA A 127 6.78 6.28 34.13
N ALA A 128 5.54 6.41 33.64
CA ALA A 128 4.65 7.54 33.91
C ALA A 128 4.23 7.65 35.37
N SER A 129 4.27 6.54 36.13
CA SER A 129 3.98 6.56 37.58
C SER A 129 5.06 7.31 38.38
N VAL A 130 6.29 7.35 37.85
CA VAL A 130 7.44 8.04 38.46
C VAL A 130 7.66 9.40 37.80
N LEU A 131 7.61 9.45 36.46
CA LEU A 131 7.79 10.64 35.64
C LEU A 131 6.43 11.27 35.33
N THR A 132 5.91 12.07 36.26
CA THR A 132 4.55 12.65 36.18
C THR A 132 4.30 13.52 34.95
N GLU A 133 5.34 14.01 34.28
CA GLU A 133 5.22 14.75 33.02
C GLU A 133 4.96 13.84 31.81
N LEU A 134 5.40 12.58 31.86
CA LEU A 134 5.21 11.60 30.78
C LEU A 134 3.80 11.02 30.85
N GLN A 135 3.05 11.11 29.76
CA GLN A 135 1.70 10.55 29.70
C GLN A 135 1.67 9.23 28.94
N THR A 136 0.91 8.26 29.46
CA THR A 136 0.67 6.99 28.75
C THR A 136 -0.19 7.22 27.50
N PRO A 137 0.27 6.83 26.30
CA PRO A 137 -0.52 6.96 25.09
C PRO A 137 -1.79 6.11 25.13
N ASN A 138 -2.80 6.52 24.35
CA ASN A 138 -4.01 5.72 24.16
C ASN A 138 -3.67 4.37 23.50
N ALA A 139 -4.07 3.26 24.13
CA ALA A 139 -3.77 1.91 23.68
C ALA A 139 -4.31 1.63 22.25
N LEU A 140 -5.54 2.06 21.94
CA LEU A 140 -6.11 1.87 20.61
C LEU A 140 -5.30 2.59 19.53
N ARG A 141 -4.85 3.83 19.81
CA ARG A 141 -3.98 4.59 18.89
C ARG A 141 -2.62 3.89 18.73
N ALA A 142 -2.05 3.35 19.81
CA ALA A 142 -0.79 2.64 19.79
C ALA A 142 -0.84 1.34 18.97
N PHE A 143 -1.79 0.45 19.27
CA PHE A 143 -1.99 -0.78 18.50
C PHE A 143 -2.41 -0.49 17.06
N GLY A 144 -3.25 0.53 16.83
CA GLY A 144 -3.68 0.95 15.49
C GLY A 144 -2.52 1.45 14.63
N GLY A 145 -1.63 2.28 15.17
CA GLY A 145 -0.44 2.76 14.47
C GLY A 145 0.52 1.63 14.11
N VAL A 146 0.80 0.73 15.04
CA VAL A 146 1.65 -0.45 14.82
C VAL A 146 1.04 -1.38 13.77
N LEU A 147 -0.25 -1.66 13.86
CA LEU A 147 -0.98 -2.47 12.89
C LEU A 147 -0.97 -1.83 11.50
N ALA A 148 -1.13 -0.51 11.40
CA ALA A 148 -1.10 0.20 10.14
C ALA A 148 0.28 0.11 9.47
N VAL A 149 1.36 0.44 10.19
CA VAL A 149 2.73 0.42 9.65
C VAL A 149 3.13 -0.99 9.21
N HIS A 150 2.95 -1.99 10.07
CA HIS A 150 3.31 -3.37 9.75
C HIS A 150 2.34 -4.01 8.75
N GLY A 151 1.06 -3.64 8.76
CA GLY A 151 0.07 -4.09 7.80
C GLY A 151 0.34 -3.57 6.39
N ILE A 152 0.67 -2.29 6.24
CA ILE A 152 1.11 -1.71 4.96
C ILE A 152 2.39 -2.42 4.49
N GLY A 153 3.37 -2.59 5.38
CA GLY A 153 4.60 -3.31 5.06
C GLY A 153 4.34 -4.74 4.59
N ALA A 154 3.56 -5.52 5.33
CA ALA A 154 3.21 -6.89 4.97
C ALA A 154 2.43 -6.97 3.66
N ALA A 155 1.48 -6.06 3.42
CA ALA A 155 0.73 -5.99 2.17
C ALA A 155 1.64 -5.71 0.97
N ILE A 156 2.58 -4.77 1.09
CA ILE A 156 3.58 -4.48 0.04
C ILE A 156 4.49 -5.71 -0.17
N GLY A 157 5.01 -6.29 0.91
CA GLY A 157 5.97 -7.39 0.84
C GLY A 157 5.38 -8.66 0.23
N VAL A 158 4.27 -9.14 0.79
CA VAL A 158 3.54 -10.30 0.27
C VAL A 158 3.00 -10.00 -1.14
N GLY A 159 2.38 -8.84 -1.34
CA GLY A 159 1.83 -8.42 -2.63
C GLY A 159 2.88 -8.34 -3.74
N SER A 160 4.13 -7.98 -3.43
CA SER A 160 5.22 -7.96 -4.41
C SER A 160 5.57 -9.34 -4.96
N ARG A 161 5.31 -10.42 -4.19
CA ARG A 161 5.64 -11.81 -4.56
C ARG A 161 4.48 -12.53 -5.22
N ILE A 162 3.29 -12.44 -4.64
CA ILE A 162 2.11 -13.18 -5.10
C ILE A 162 1.09 -12.32 -5.85
N GLY A 163 1.23 -10.99 -5.83
CA GLY A 163 0.27 -10.04 -6.40
C GLY A 163 0.01 -10.25 -7.88
N ARG A 164 1.04 -10.46 -8.71
CA ARG A 164 0.84 -10.69 -10.15
C ARG A 164 0.06 -11.97 -10.44
N ARG A 165 0.37 -13.06 -9.72
CA ARG A 165 -0.29 -14.35 -9.87
C ARG A 165 -1.75 -14.28 -9.40
N THR A 166 -1.98 -13.65 -8.25
CA THR A 166 -3.32 -13.46 -7.69
C THR A 166 -4.18 -12.57 -8.57
N LEU A 167 -3.63 -11.47 -9.10
CA LEU A 167 -4.35 -10.63 -10.08
C LEU A 167 -4.66 -11.38 -11.37
N ALA A 168 -3.73 -12.21 -11.88
CA ALA A 168 -3.96 -13.03 -13.07
C ALA A 168 -5.05 -14.10 -12.88
N ALA A 169 -5.24 -14.58 -11.64
CA ALA A 169 -6.31 -15.52 -11.28
C ALA A 169 -7.62 -14.82 -10.89
N SER A 170 -7.65 -13.48 -10.83
CA SER A 170 -8.82 -12.69 -10.46
C SER A 170 -9.62 -12.24 -11.70
N PRO A 171 -10.90 -11.88 -11.56
CA PRO A 171 -11.69 -11.30 -12.65
C PRO A 171 -11.30 -9.85 -12.99
N LEU A 172 -10.27 -9.29 -12.34
CA LEU A 172 -9.85 -7.91 -12.53
C LEU A 172 -9.16 -7.72 -13.89
N PRO A 173 -9.18 -6.48 -14.43
CA PRO A 173 -8.53 -6.20 -15.71
C PRO A 173 -7.02 -6.48 -15.66
N ASN A 174 -6.50 -7.11 -16.71
CA ASN A 174 -5.09 -7.48 -16.85
C ASN A 174 -4.11 -6.29 -16.85
N TRP A 175 -4.61 -5.06 -17.06
CA TRP A 175 -3.83 -3.82 -17.03
C TRP A 175 -3.63 -3.24 -15.63
N LEU A 176 -4.31 -3.77 -14.61
CA LEU A 176 -4.26 -3.26 -13.23
C LEU A 176 -2.84 -3.23 -12.63
N PRO A 177 -1.96 -4.23 -12.83
CA PRO A 177 -0.57 -4.15 -12.37
C PRO A 177 0.20 -2.97 -12.97
N ASP A 178 -0.13 -2.57 -14.20
CA ASP A 178 0.50 -1.42 -14.84
C ASP A 178 -0.01 -0.09 -14.28
N ALA A 179 -1.26 -0.04 -13.78
CA ALA A 179 -1.79 1.11 -13.05
C ALA A 179 -1.04 1.34 -11.73
N ILE A 180 -0.72 0.28 -10.98
CA ILE A 180 0.08 0.38 -9.74
C ILE A 180 1.48 0.94 -10.05
N ARG A 181 2.10 0.49 -11.15
CA ARG A 181 3.40 1.02 -11.59
C ARG A 181 3.32 2.50 -11.99
N ALA A 182 2.23 2.91 -12.65
CA ALA A 182 1.98 4.30 -13.00
C ALA A 182 1.76 5.17 -11.76
N ALA A 183 1.01 4.68 -10.78
CA ALA A 183 0.82 5.35 -9.50
C ALA A 183 2.16 5.56 -8.78
N ALA A 184 2.97 4.50 -8.66
CA ALA A 184 4.29 4.57 -8.05
C ALA A 184 5.23 5.56 -8.77
N ALA A 185 5.23 5.55 -10.11
CA ALA A 185 6.02 6.50 -10.90
C ALA A 185 5.58 7.95 -10.64
N GLY A 186 4.28 8.23 -10.60
CA GLY A 186 3.74 9.55 -10.30
C GLY A 186 4.09 10.04 -8.90
N VAL A 187 3.88 9.20 -7.88
CA VAL A 187 4.22 9.51 -6.48
C VAL A 187 5.72 9.79 -6.32
N LEU A 188 6.58 8.94 -6.88
CA LEU A 188 8.03 9.12 -6.82
C LEU A 188 8.49 10.36 -7.59
N ALA A 189 7.87 10.65 -8.75
CA ALA A 189 8.17 11.87 -9.50
C ALA A 189 7.75 13.13 -8.73
N LEU A 190 6.54 13.15 -8.17
CA LEU A 190 6.03 14.30 -7.41
C LEU A 190 6.88 14.55 -6.17
N LEU A 191 7.15 13.51 -5.36
CA LEU A 191 8.02 13.63 -4.19
C LEU A 191 9.44 13.99 -4.58
N GLY A 192 10.00 13.36 -5.61
CA GLY A 192 11.36 13.64 -6.08
C GLY A 192 11.54 15.10 -6.54
N LEU A 193 10.62 15.60 -7.37
CA LEU A 193 10.64 16.99 -7.82
C LEU A 193 10.39 17.98 -6.67
N SER A 194 9.50 17.64 -5.73
CA SER A 194 9.30 18.43 -4.51
C SER A 194 10.55 18.46 -3.64
N GLY A 195 11.29 17.35 -3.55
CA GLY A 195 12.59 17.28 -2.89
C GLY A 195 13.64 18.16 -3.57
N VAL A 196 13.66 18.21 -4.90
CA VAL A 196 14.55 19.13 -5.65
C VAL A 196 14.22 20.59 -5.32
N VAL A 197 12.93 20.96 -5.30
CA VAL A 197 12.51 22.32 -4.91
C VAL A 197 12.91 22.63 -3.47
N MET A 198 12.69 21.70 -2.54
CA MET A 198 13.07 21.84 -1.14
C MET A 198 14.58 22.05 -0.97
N VAL A 199 15.41 21.23 -1.63
CA VAL A 199 16.88 21.38 -1.58
C VAL A 199 17.32 22.71 -2.21
N GLY A 200 16.73 23.09 -3.35
CA GLY A 200 16.97 24.39 -3.96
C GLY A 200 16.63 25.54 -3.00
N SER A 201 15.52 25.41 -2.26
CA SER A 201 15.13 26.40 -1.24
C SER A 201 16.13 26.46 -0.09
N LEU A 202 16.64 25.32 0.41
CA LEU A 202 17.68 25.31 1.46
C LEU A 202 18.97 26.00 1.01
N ILE A 203 19.36 25.83 -0.26
CA ILE A 203 20.55 26.50 -0.82
C ILE A 203 20.33 28.01 -0.91
N VAL A 204 19.15 28.45 -1.36
CA VAL A 204 18.80 29.87 -1.44
C VAL A 204 18.71 30.51 -0.05
N HIS A 205 18.15 29.80 0.92
CA HIS A 205 17.97 30.26 2.30
C HIS A 205 19.06 29.75 3.24
N TRP A 206 20.29 29.61 2.73
CA TRP A 206 21.42 29.08 3.50
C TRP A 206 21.68 29.86 4.79
N SER A 207 21.55 31.19 4.75
CA SER A 207 21.72 32.04 5.95
C SER A 207 20.67 31.72 7.01
N THR A 208 19.39 31.62 6.64
CA THR A 208 18.32 31.23 7.55
C THR A 208 18.56 29.84 8.12
N MET A 209 18.97 28.88 7.29
CA MET A 209 19.32 27.54 7.76
C MET A 209 20.48 27.58 8.77
N HIS A 210 21.50 28.41 8.53
CA HIS A 210 22.60 28.61 9.47
C HIS A 210 22.14 29.24 10.79
N ASP A 211 21.29 30.26 10.73
CA ASP A 211 20.74 30.92 11.93
C ASP A 211 19.91 29.93 12.78
N LEU A 212 19.19 29.00 12.15
CA LEU A 212 18.45 27.96 12.88
C LEU A 212 19.34 26.98 13.66
N TYR A 213 20.62 26.82 13.27
CA TYR A 213 21.57 26.02 14.07
C TYR A 213 22.04 26.75 15.33
N ALA A 214 21.87 28.08 15.42
CA ALA A 214 22.32 28.88 16.55
C ALA A 214 21.50 28.63 17.84
N ILE A 215 20.45 27.81 17.79
CA ILE A 215 19.75 27.34 19.01
C ILE A 215 20.64 26.51 19.93
N THR A 216 21.79 26.02 19.44
CA THR A 216 22.79 25.32 20.24
C THR A 216 24.21 25.72 19.87
N ASP A 217 25.02 25.98 20.89
CA ASP A 217 26.45 26.26 20.76
C ASP A 217 27.30 24.98 20.68
N SER A 218 26.67 23.80 20.80
CA SER A 218 27.37 22.51 20.84
C SER A 218 27.45 21.85 19.47
N VAL A 219 28.64 21.36 19.08
CA VAL A 219 28.83 20.59 17.84
C VAL A 219 27.92 19.35 17.80
N PHE A 220 27.75 18.69 18.96
CA PHE A 220 26.86 17.55 19.07
C PHE A 220 25.39 17.94 18.89
N GLY A 221 24.95 19.06 19.47
CA GLY A 221 23.61 19.60 19.25
C GLY A 221 23.34 19.89 17.78
N GLN A 222 24.30 20.49 17.07
CA GLN A 222 24.20 20.73 15.63
C GLN A 222 24.11 19.41 14.83
N PHE A 223 24.87 18.40 15.21
CA PHE A 223 24.76 17.06 14.62
C PHE A 223 23.38 16.42 14.88
N SER A 224 22.85 16.50 16.09
CA SER A 224 21.51 16.01 16.43
C SER A 224 20.41 16.74 15.67
N LEU A 225 20.52 18.06 15.49
CA LEU A 225 19.60 18.85 14.65
C LEU A 225 19.70 18.46 13.17
N THR A 226 20.89 18.15 12.69
CA THR A 226 21.10 17.65 11.33
C THR A 226 20.43 16.29 11.15
N LEU A 227 20.65 15.36 12.08
CA LEU A 227 20.02 14.04 12.06
C LEU A 227 18.49 14.17 12.10
N LEU A 228 17.97 14.98 13.02
CA LEU A 228 16.54 15.23 13.13
C LEU A 228 15.97 15.84 11.84
N SER A 229 16.67 16.81 11.25
CA SER A 229 16.33 17.40 9.95
C SER A 229 16.22 16.35 8.85
N VAL A 230 17.19 15.42 8.77
CA VAL A 230 17.15 14.30 7.82
C VAL A 230 15.96 13.39 8.05
N LEU A 231 15.61 13.10 9.31
CA LEU A 231 14.44 12.27 9.63
C LEU A 231 13.11 12.92 9.20
N TYR A 232 13.04 14.25 9.21
CA TYR A 232 11.87 15.04 8.77
C TYR A 232 11.85 15.40 7.28
N VAL A 233 12.90 15.10 6.51
CA VAL A 233 12.92 15.37 5.06
C VAL A 233 11.67 14.86 4.35
N PRO A 234 11.17 13.62 4.58
CA PRO A 234 9.96 13.17 3.90
C PRO A 234 8.71 13.97 4.30
N ASN A 235 8.61 14.49 5.52
CA ASN A 235 7.50 15.37 5.93
C ASN A 235 7.51 16.67 5.11
N VAL A 236 8.68 17.31 4.99
CA VAL A 236 8.84 18.57 4.24
C VAL A 236 8.62 18.34 2.73
N MET A 237 9.05 17.20 2.19
CA MET A 237 8.76 16.82 0.81
C MET A 237 7.25 16.67 0.56
N VAL A 238 6.50 16.09 1.49
CA VAL A 238 5.04 15.96 1.39
C VAL A 238 4.36 17.33 1.48
N GLY A 239 4.80 18.20 2.40
CA GLY A 239 4.34 19.59 2.47
C GLY A 239 4.62 20.36 1.17
N THR A 240 5.82 20.22 0.62
CA THR A 240 6.20 20.84 -0.66
C THR A 240 5.37 20.28 -1.82
N ALA A 241 5.07 18.99 -1.82
CA ALA A 241 4.19 18.37 -2.80
C ALA A 241 2.75 18.92 -2.70
N ALA A 242 2.25 19.20 -1.50
CA ALA A 242 0.94 19.84 -1.31
C ALA A 242 0.93 21.24 -1.90
N VAL A 243 1.95 22.05 -1.64
CA VAL A 243 2.10 23.36 -2.27
C VAL A 243 2.17 23.23 -3.80
N ALA A 244 2.96 22.27 -4.31
CA ALA A 244 3.17 22.03 -5.74
C ALA A 244 1.90 21.71 -6.52
N VAL A 245 1.01 20.89 -5.96
CA VAL A 245 -0.27 20.58 -6.61
C VAL A 245 -1.31 21.69 -6.48
N GLY A 246 -0.99 22.80 -5.80
CA GLY A 246 -1.89 23.94 -5.57
C GLY A 246 -2.74 23.82 -4.31
N SER A 247 -2.44 22.85 -3.42
CA SER A 247 -3.02 22.75 -2.09
C SER A 247 -2.28 23.71 -1.12
N SER A 248 -2.50 23.53 0.18
CA SER A 248 -1.76 24.21 1.24
C SER A 248 -1.10 23.24 2.22
N ALA A 249 0.02 23.67 2.78
CA ALA A 249 0.65 23.09 3.97
C ALA A 249 0.62 24.13 5.09
N HIS A 250 0.49 23.71 6.34
CA HIS A 250 0.41 24.61 7.48
C HIS A 250 1.29 24.13 8.63
N VAL A 251 1.80 25.09 9.39
CA VAL A 251 2.52 24.90 10.65
C VAL A 251 1.91 25.89 11.63
N GLY A 252 0.97 25.43 12.44
CA GLY A 252 0.18 26.32 13.29
C GLY A 252 -0.62 27.33 12.49
N LEU A 253 -0.36 28.61 12.76
CA LEU A 253 -0.98 29.72 12.03
C LEU A 253 -0.29 30.00 10.69
N ALA A 254 0.95 29.52 10.49
CA ALA A 254 1.65 29.72 9.24
C ALA A 254 1.06 28.82 8.15
N THR A 255 0.73 29.39 6.99
CA THR A 255 0.12 28.67 5.87
C THR A 255 0.88 28.95 4.59
N PHE A 256 1.21 27.88 3.86
CA PHE A 256 2.02 27.89 2.65
C PHE A 256 1.20 27.32 1.49
N SER A 257 1.00 28.11 0.44
CA SER A 257 0.37 27.68 -0.82
C SER A 257 1.11 28.29 -2.00
N SER A 258 0.94 27.72 -3.19
CA SER A 258 1.54 28.26 -4.43
C SER A 258 1.06 29.68 -4.76
N PHE A 259 -0.07 30.12 -4.21
CA PHE A 259 -0.64 31.43 -4.54
C PHE A 259 -0.50 32.46 -3.44
N THR A 260 -0.37 32.04 -2.18
CA THR A 260 -0.31 32.91 -1.01
C THR A 260 0.48 32.25 0.12
N VAL A 261 1.27 33.03 0.85
CA VAL A 261 1.93 32.61 2.09
C VAL A 261 1.54 33.54 3.22
N PHE A 262 1.09 32.93 4.32
CA PHE A 262 0.87 33.61 5.59
C PHE A 262 1.98 33.15 6.55
N GLY A 263 2.80 34.10 6.99
CA GLY A 263 3.86 33.83 7.96
C GLY A 263 3.30 33.52 9.35
N GLY A 264 4.14 32.91 10.18
CA GLY A 264 3.87 32.62 11.58
C GLY A 264 5.10 31.98 12.22
N ASP A 265 5.04 31.74 13.52
CA ASP A 265 6.12 31.07 14.24
C ASP A 265 6.21 29.61 13.81
N ILE A 266 7.40 29.20 13.37
CA ILE A 266 7.69 27.82 12.98
C ILE A 266 8.80 27.25 13.88
N PRO A 267 8.85 25.92 14.09
CA PRO A 267 9.90 25.29 14.87
C PRO A 267 11.29 25.63 14.34
N ALA A 268 12.26 25.81 15.23
CA ALA A 268 13.65 26.07 14.88
C ALA A 268 14.38 24.78 14.43
N LEU A 269 13.88 24.16 13.35
CA LEU A 269 14.47 22.98 12.72
C LEU A 269 15.13 23.39 11.40
N PRO A 270 16.44 23.13 11.21
CA PRO A 270 17.15 23.56 10.00
C PRO A 270 16.49 23.18 8.67
N VAL A 271 15.86 22.00 8.58
CA VAL A 271 15.12 21.58 7.37
C VAL A 271 13.95 22.52 7.01
N LEU A 272 13.39 23.23 7.99
CA LEU A 272 12.30 24.19 7.77
C LEU A 272 12.78 25.52 7.19
N ALA A 273 14.09 25.76 7.06
CA ALA A 273 14.59 26.88 6.25
C ALA A 273 14.19 26.76 4.76
N ALA A 274 13.75 25.58 4.31
CA ALA A 274 13.18 25.39 2.98
C ALA A 274 11.82 26.08 2.78
N VAL A 275 11.14 26.43 3.88
CA VAL A 275 9.81 27.04 3.86
C VAL A 275 9.89 28.46 3.30
N PRO A 276 9.05 28.82 2.32
CA PRO A 276 9.10 30.13 1.70
C PRO A 276 8.67 31.24 2.66
N THR A 277 9.35 32.39 2.60
CA THR A 277 8.95 33.61 3.31
C THR A 277 8.04 34.48 2.43
N PRO A 278 7.03 35.17 2.99
CA PRO A 278 6.23 36.13 2.23
C PRO A 278 7.06 37.31 1.71
N PRO A 279 6.82 37.79 0.47
CA PRO A 279 5.91 37.26 -0.54
C PRO A 279 6.51 36.06 -1.30
N LEU A 280 5.67 35.10 -1.70
CA LEU A 280 6.10 33.98 -2.52
C LEU A 280 6.47 34.52 -3.91
N GLY A 281 7.78 34.59 -4.19
CA GLY A 281 8.31 35.01 -5.49
C GLY A 281 7.87 34.10 -6.65
N PRO A 282 8.51 34.15 -7.82
CA PRO A 282 8.06 33.40 -9.01
C PRO A 282 8.20 31.86 -8.90
N ILE A 283 8.64 31.33 -7.74
CA ILE A 283 8.86 29.90 -7.50
C ILE A 283 7.59 29.05 -7.63
N TRP A 284 6.40 29.65 -7.47
CA TRP A 284 5.12 28.97 -7.69
C TRP A 284 5.03 28.32 -9.08
N VAL A 285 5.65 28.92 -10.11
CA VAL A 285 5.68 28.35 -11.46
C VAL A 285 6.45 27.03 -11.47
N ALA A 286 7.61 26.97 -10.81
CA ALA A 286 8.41 25.76 -10.71
C ALA A 286 7.68 24.64 -9.95
N LEU A 287 6.94 25.03 -8.89
CA LEU A 287 6.07 24.15 -8.11
C LEU A 287 4.95 23.53 -8.97
N LEU A 288 4.25 24.35 -9.78
CA LEU A 288 3.23 23.83 -10.70
C LEU A 288 3.83 22.97 -11.83
N ILE A 289 5.03 23.32 -12.32
CA ILE A 289 5.76 22.48 -13.28
C ILE A 289 6.10 21.13 -12.68
N ALA A 290 6.48 21.07 -11.40
CA ALA A 290 6.74 19.81 -10.71
C ALA A 290 5.48 18.92 -10.66
N ALA A 291 4.32 19.49 -10.33
CA ALA A 291 3.05 18.78 -10.38
C ALA A 291 2.71 18.31 -11.80
N ALA A 292 2.84 19.17 -12.81
CA ALA A 292 2.60 18.82 -14.21
C ALA A 292 3.53 17.67 -14.67
N ALA A 293 4.84 17.78 -14.43
CA ALA A 293 5.82 16.78 -14.81
C ALA A 293 5.57 15.41 -14.14
N SER A 294 5.09 15.40 -12.89
CA SER A 294 4.67 14.15 -12.25
C SER A 294 3.43 13.53 -12.90
N GLY A 295 2.47 14.34 -13.34
CA GLY A 295 1.33 13.89 -14.16
C GLY A 295 1.76 13.33 -15.52
N VAL A 296 2.78 13.92 -16.15
CA VAL A 296 3.41 13.37 -17.37
C VAL A 296 4.00 11.99 -17.10
N ALA A 297 4.71 11.80 -15.99
CA ALA A 297 5.28 10.50 -15.63
C ALA A 297 4.21 9.40 -15.50
N VAL A 298 3.06 9.72 -14.90
CA VAL A 298 1.90 8.80 -14.84
C VAL A 298 1.39 8.48 -16.23
N GLY A 299 1.15 9.50 -17.05
CA GLY A 299 0.62 9.33 -18.40
C GLY A 299 1.56 8.53 -19.30
N GLN A 300 2.87 8.78 -19.25
CA GLN A 300 3.89 8.01 -19.97
C GLN A 300 3.90 6.56 -19.52
N GLN A 301 3.84 6.30 -18.21
CA GLN A 301 3.80 4.94 -17.68
C GLN A 301 2.52 4.20 -18.11
N CYS A 302 1.38 4.89 -18.15
CA CYS A 302 0.14 4.37 -18.71
C CYS A 302 0.24 4.15 -20.23
N ALA A 303 0.94 4.98 -20.98
CA ALA A 303 1.04 4.87 -22.43
C ALA A 303 1.90 3.69 -22.92
N ARG A 304 2.80 3.15 -22.08
CA ARG A 304 3.73 2.05 -22.45
C ARG A 304 3.05 0.80 -23.04
N ARG A 305 1.79 0.56 -22.68
CA ARG A 305 0.97 -0.52 -23.23
C ARG A 305 -0.36 0.06 -23.71
N PRO A 306 -0.48 0.36 -25.01
CA PRO A 306 -1.69 0.96 -25.55
C PRO A 306 -2.92 0.09 -25.32
N LEU A 307 -4.04 0.72 -24.95
CA LEU A 307 -5.31 0.05 -24.69
C LEU A 307 -6.44 0.76 -25.45
N PRO A 308 -7.58 0.11 -25.71
CA PRO A 308 -8.77 0.80 -26.18
C PRO A 308 -9.13 1.98 -25.25
N LEU A 309 -9.69 3.05 -25.79
CA LEU A 309 -9.89 4.33 -25.10
C LEU A 309 -10.41 4.18 -23.66
N LEU A 310 -11.52 3.47 -23.47
CA LEU A 310 -12.13 3.28 -22.15
C LEU A 310 -11.20 2.57 -21.15
N HIS A 311 -10.43 1.58 -21.61
CA HIS A 311 -9.49 0.84 -20.77
C HIS A 311 -8.23 1.66 -20.49
N ALA A 312 -7.78 2.49 -21.45
CA ALA A 312 -6.67 3.42 -21.25
C ALA A 312 -7.02 4.48 -20.19
N LEU A 313 -8.23 5.06 -20.28
CA LEU A 313 -8.75 5.99 -19.28
C LEU A 313 -8.96 5.32 -17.93
N GLY A 314 -9.55 4.13 -17.89
CA GLY A 314 -9.73 3.36 -16.66
C GLY A 314 -8.39 3.08 -15.96
N LYS A 315 -7.36 2.68 -16.71
CA LYS A 315 -5.99 2.48 -16.19
C LYS A 315 -5.42 3.76 -15.58
N LEU A 316 -5.59 4.89 -16.26
CA LEU A 316 -5.11 6.18 -15.77
C LEU A 316 -5.83 6.62 -14.51
N VAL A 317 -7.17 6.54 -14.49
CA VAL A 317 -7.99 6.93 -13.33
C VAL A 317 -7.65 6.07 -12.11
N VAL A 318 -7.50 4.75 -12.30
CA VAL A 318 -7.08 3.85 -11.21
C VAL A 318 -5.67 4.20 -10.73
N ALA A 319 -4.72 4.47 -11.63
CA ALA A 319 -3.38 4.90 -11.25
C ALA A 319 -3.39 6.23 -10.45
N ALA A 320 -4.17 7.21 -10.91
CA ALA A 320 -4.33 8.50 -10.25
C ALA A 320 -5.00 8.35 -8.87
N ALA A 321 -6.02 7.50 -8.74
CA ALA A 321 -6.69 7.24 -7.47
C ALA A 321 -5.76 6.55 -6.46
N ILE A 322 -4.98 5.54 -6.89
CA ILE A 322 -3.99 4.87 -6.03
C ILE A 322 -2.90 5.86 -5.58
N ALA A 323 -2.42 6.72 -6.50
CA ALA A 323 -1.42 7.73 -6.15
C ALA A 323 -1.97 8.79 -5.20
N ALA A 324 -3.18 9.30 -5.44
CA ALA A 324 -3.84 10.25 -4.56
C ALA A 324 -4.07 9.67 -3.17
N LEU A 325 -4.48 8.40 -3.07
CA LEU A 325 -4.58 7.70 -1.79
C LEU A 325 -3.23 7.57 -1.09
N ALA A 326 -2.17 7.21 -1.81
CA ALA A 326 -0.83 7.13 -1.23
C ALA A 326 -0.35 8.49 -0.70
N MET A 327 -0.56 9.57 -1.47
CA MET A 327 -0.23 10.93 -1.03
C MET A 327 -1.09 11.39 0.15
N ALA A 328 -2.39 11.06 0.18
CA ALA A 328 -3.27 11.34 1.31
C ALA A 328 -2.76 10.68 2.60
N LEU A 329 -2.38 9.39 2.52
CA LEU A 329 -1.83 8.63 3.64
C LEU A 329 -0.50 9.23 4.12
N LEU A 330 0.39 9.62 3.20
CA LEU A 330 1.64 10.31 3.54
C LEU A 330 1.40 11.69 4.16
N GLY A 331 0.42 12.45 3.66
CA GLY A 331 0.02 13.74 4.24
C GLY A 331 -0.55 13.60 5.64
N PHE A 332 -1.33 12.54 5.87
CA PHE A 332 -1.96 12.27 7.17
C PHE A 332 -0.92 11.82 8.18
N ALA A 333 -0.04 10.90 7.78
CA ALA A 333 1.07 10.46 8.63
C ALA A 333 2.13 11.57 8.83
N GLY A 334 2.31 12.47 7.87
CA GLY A 334 3.27 13.55 7.99
C GLY A 334 2.85 14.69 8.93
N GLY A 335 1.59 14.70 9.36
CA GLY A 335 0.99 15.75 10.17
C GLY A 335 0.56 15.30 11.57
N GLY A 336 0.18 16.27 12.40
CA GLY A 336 -0.23 16.09 13.78
C GLY A 336 -0.12 17.39 14.58
N ARG A 337 -0.43 17.31 15.87
CA ARG A 337 -0.28 18.44 16.79
C ARG A 337 1.18 18.57 17.24
N LEU A 338 1.71 19.79 17.31
CA LEU A 338 3.09 20.05 17.71
C LEU A 338 3.15 21.08 18.84
N GLY A 339 2.90 20.62 20.06
CA GLY A 339 2.95 21.43 21.27
C GLY A 339 2.22 22.76 21.10
N ASN A 340 2.93 23.86 21.39
CA ASN A 340 2.40 25.23 21.30
C ASN A 340 2.29 25.77 19.87
N PHE A 341 2.92 25.13 18.87
CA PHE A 341 2.77 25.53 17.48
C PHE A 341 1.36 25.18 16.95
N GLY A 342 0.67 24.22 17.55
CA GLY A 342 -0.65 23.78 17.11
C GLY A 342 -0.56 22.70 16.03
N ASP A 343 -1.54 22.66 15.14
CA ASP A 343 -1.62 21.61 14.11
C ASP A 343 -0.65 21.88 12.95
N VAL A 344 0.01 20.82 12.50
CA VAL A 344 0.95 20.83 11.38
C VAL A 344 0.51 19.76 10.39
N GLY A 345 0.48 20.09 9.10
CA GLY A 345 0.10 19.13 8.08
C GLY A 345 -0.20 19.77 6.74
N VAL A 346 -0.94 19.03 5.93
CA VAL A 346 -1.44 19.47 4.62
C VAL A 346 -2.96 19.58 4.68
N ASP A 347 -3.54 20.49 3.90
CA ASP A 347 -4.98 20.53 3.74
C ASP A 347 -5.45 19.29 2.96
N GLN A 348 -5.96 18.31 3.69
CA GLN A 348 -6.37 17.02 3.13
C GLN A 348 -7.59 17.12 2.22
N VAL A 349 -8.43 18.13 2.43
CA VAL A 349 -9.63 18.34 1.61
C VAL A 349 -9.21 18.69 0.18
N THR A 350 -8.14 19.46 0.01
CA THR A 350 -7.65 19.88 -1.31
C THR A 350 -6.49 19.03 -1.84
N PHE A 351 -5.66 18.46 -0.96
CA PHE A 351 -4.40 17.83 -1.37
C PHE A 351 -4.61 16.59 -2.25
N ALA A 352 -5.38 15.60 -1.78
CA ALA A 352 -5.59 14.37 -2.52
C ALA A 352 -6.41 14.58 -3.80
N PRO A 353 -7.49 15.38 -3.80
CA PRO A 353 -8.18 15.76 -5.03
C PRO A 353 -7.27 16.50 -6.02
N ALA A 354 -6.40 17.40 -5.57
CA ALA A 354 -5.47 18.10 -6.44
C ALA A 354 -4.47 17.13 -7.10
N VAL A 355 -3.86 16.20 -6.34
CA VAL A 355 -3.00 15.14 -6.90
C VAL A 355 -3.75 14.34 -7.97
N PHE A 356 -4.98 13.92 -7.66
CA PHE A 356 -5.82 13.18 -8.59
C PHE A 356 -6.08 13.95 -9.89
N LEU A 357 -6.48 15.22 -9.78
CA LEU A 357 -6.79 16.07 -10.94
C LEU A 357 -5.57 16.35 -11.80
N TRP A 358 -4.40 16.62 -11.21
CA TRP A 358 -3.14 16.75 -11.95
C TRP A 358 -2.82 15.48 -12.73
N PHE A 359 -2.97 14.32 -12.09
CA PHE A 359 -2.59 13.04 -12.68
C PHE A 359 -3.59 12.61 -13.76
N VAL A 360 -4.88 12.85 -13.58
CA VAL A 360 -5.90 12.60 -14.61
C VAL A 360 -5.75 13.60 -15.75
N GLY A 361 -5.68 14.89 -15.48
CA GLY A 361 -5.63 15.94 -16.50
C GLY A 361 -4.39 15.86 -17.38
N ILE A 362 -3.21 16.04 -16.77
CA ILE A 362 -1.93 15.99 -17.50
C ILE A 362 -1.61 14.57 -17.97
N GLY A 363 -1.95 13.56 -17.17
CA GLY A 363 -1.75 12.17 -17.57
C GLY A 363 -2.61 11.77 -18.77
N ALA A 364 -3.86 12.24 -18.88
CA ALA A 364 -4.72 11.94 -20.03
C ALA A 364 -4.18 12.59 -21.31
N LEU A 365 -3.80 13.87 -21.23
CA LEU A 365 -3.12 14.56 -22.33
C LEU A 365 -1.89 13.78 -22.79
N THR A 366 -1.06 13.36 -21.83
CA THR A 366 0.17 12.60 -22.10
C THR A 366 -0.12 11.23 -22.71
N VAL A 367 -1.16 10.51 -22.23
CA VAL A 367 -1.59 9.22 -22.80
C VAL A 367 -2.00 9.38 -24.26
N VAL A 368 -2.74 10.44 -24.59
CA VAL A 368 -3.15 10.74 -25.98
C VAL A 368 -1.92 11.06 -26.84
N MET A 369 -1.07 12.00 -26.40
CA MET A 369 0.11 12.45 -27.15
C MET A 369 1.16 11.35 -27.34
N SER A 370 1.31 10.45 -26.35
CA SER A 370 2.31 9.37 -26.38
C SER A 370 1.81 8.09 -27.07
N GLY A 371 0.62 8.12 -27.69
CA GLY A 371 0.08 6.96 -28.42
C GLY A 371 -0.44 5.82 -27.52
N GLY A 372 -0.84 6.11 -26.28
CA GLY A 372 -1.35 5.13 -25.32
C GLY A 372 -2.76 4.61 -25.62
N ILE A 373 -3.41 5.10 -26.68
CA ILE A 373 -4.74 4.65 -27.13
C ILE A 373 -4.58 3.80 -28.39
N ALA A 374 -4.91 2.51 -28.26
CA ALA A 374 -4.94 1.60 -29.40
C ALA A 374 -6.13 1.93 -30.32
N ARG A 375 -5.86 2.08 -31.63
CA ARG A 375 -6.93 2.16 -32.62
C ARG A 375 -7.59 0.79 -32.72
N ARG A 376 -8.92 0.74 -32.60
CA ARG A 376 -9.69 -0.50 -32.82
C ARG A 376 -9.34 -1.01 -34.24
N PRO A 377 -8.88 -2.27 -34.40
CA PRO A 377 -8.67 -2.80 -35.74
C PRO A 377 -9.99 -2.73 -36.50
N LYS A 378 -9.96 -2.15 -37.70
CA LYS A 378 -11.11 -2.12 -38.60
C LYS A 378 -11.56 -3.56 -38.78
N ARG A 379 -12.78 -3.90 -38.36
CA ARG A 379 -13.35 -5.25 -38.57
C ARG A 379 -13.30 -5.48 -40.08
N ILE A 380 -12.37 -6.33 -40.53
CA ILE A 380 -12.33 -6.75 -41.93
C ILE A 380 -13.66 -7.45 -42.13
N LYS A 381 -14.51 -6.86 -42.99
CA LYS A 381 -15.78 -7.47 -43.39
C LYS A 381 -15.38 -8.82 -44.01
N PRO A 382 -15.89 -9.96 -43.51
CA PRO A 382 -15.61 -11.23 -44.14
C PRO A 382 -15.93 -11.08 -45.62
N GLU A 383 -14.99 -11.44 -46.49
CA GLU A 383 -15.29 -11.58 -47.92
C GLU A 383 -16.51 -12.49 -48.03
N PRO A 384 -17.53 -12.12 -48.83
CA PRO A 384 -18.63 -13.03 -49.11
C PRO A 384 -18.03 -14.36 -49.55
N LYS A 385 -18.41 -15.46 -48.89
CA LYS A 385 -18.10 -16.80 -49.41
C LYS A 385 -18.59 -16.83 -50.86
N PRO A 386 -17.79 -17.36 -51.81
CA PRO A 386 -18.28 -17.59 -53.16
C PRO A 386 -19.61 -18.32 -53.09
N GLU A 387 -20.62 -17.84 -53.81
CA GLU A 387 -21.85 -18.59 -54.00
C GLU A 387 -21.48 -20.00 -54.50
N PRO A 388 -22.08 -21.07 -53.94
CA PRO A 388 -21.87 -22.40 -54.48
C PRO A 388 -22.26 -22.38 -55.96
N GLU A 389 -21.34 -22.80 -56.82
CA GLU A 389 -21.63 -22.98 -58.25
C GLU A 389 -22.86 -23.91 -58.37
N PRO A 390 -23.84 -23.57 -59.22
CA PRO A 390 -25.01 -24.42 -59.40
C PRO A 390 -24.55 -25.80 -59.86
N GLU A 391 -24.95 -26.83 -59.13
CA GLU A 391 -24.74 -28.22 -59.54
C GLU A 391 -25.28 -28.42 -60.96
N PRO A 392 -24.53 -29.12 -61.85
CA PRO A 392 -25.02 -29.38 -63.19
C PRO A 392 -26.32 -30.18 -63.10
N VAL A 393 -27.39 -29.60 -63.64
CA VAL A 393 -28.68 -30.26 -63.81
C VAL A 393 -28.47 -31.49 -64.69
N VAL A 394 -28.49 -32.67 -64.09
CA VAL A 394 -28.59 -33.93 -64.83
C VAL A 394 -30.00 -33.96 -65.42
N LEU A 395 -30.08 -33.84 -66.76
CA LEU A 395 -31.32 -34.04 -67.51
C LEU A 395 -31.79 -35.47 -67.24
N ALA A 396 -32.98 -35.59 -66.63
CA ALA A 396 -33.66 -36.86 -66.45
C ALA A 396 -34.03 -37.43 -67.83
N GLU A 397 -33.61 -38.67 -68.11
CA GLU A 397 -34.14 -39.46 -69.21
C GLU A 397 -35.62 -39.81 -68.95
N GLU A 398 -36.42 -39.77 -70.01
CA GLU A 398 -37.84 -40.09 -70.02
C GLU A 398 -38.10 -41.57 -69.67
N PRO A 399 -39.25 -41.91 -69.03
CA PRO A 399 -39.56 -43.28 -68.64
C PRO A 399 -40.22 -44.07 -69.78
N ASP A 400 -39.79 -45.31 -69.98
CA ASP A 400 -40.44 -46.29 -70.88
C ASP A 400 -41.44 -47.17 -70.08
N PRO A 401 -42.60 -47.58 -70.63
CA PRO A 401 -43.67 -48.21 -69.87
C PRO A 401 -43.43 -49.69 -69.53
N LEU A 402 -44.02 -50.07 -68.40
CA LEU A 402 -44.13 -51.41 -67.81
C LEU A 402 -44.80 -52.44 -68.73
N GLU A 403 -44.34 -53.70 -68.67
CA GLU A 403 -45.22 -54.87 -68.75
C GLU A 403 -44.60 -56.13 -68.06
N ASP A 404 -45.37 -56.60 -67.09
CA ASP A 404 -45.65 -57.96 -66.58
C ASP A 404 -44.63 -58.91 -65.90
N GLU A 405 -45.09 -59.35 -64.73
CA GLU A 405 -44.64 -60.28 -63.69
C GLU A 405 -44.54 -61.78 -64.13
N PRO A 406 -43.83 -62.69 -63.39
CA PRO A 406 -44.25 -63.13 -62.05
C PRO A 406 -43.18 -63.50 -61.00
N VAL A 407 -43.64 -63.40 -59.74
CA VAL A 407 -43.15 -63.89 -58.41
C VAL A 407 -43.08 -65.44 -58.34
N PRO A 408 -42.41 -66.17 -57.39
CA PRO A 408 -41.81 -65.88 -56.05
C PRO A 408 -40.35 -66.44 -55.86
N ASP A 409 -39.62 -66.45 -54.72
CA ASP A 409 -39.90 -66.60 -53.27
C ASP A 409 -38.70 -66.16 -52.38
N GLU A 410 -38.99 -65.83 -51.10
CA GLU A 410 -38.14 -65.75 -49.87
C GLU A 410 -36.92 -64.78 -49.86
N VAL A 411 -36.72 -63.89 -48.86
CA VAL A 411 -36.31 -64.15 -47.47
C VAL A 411 -36.58 -62.94 -46.53
N GLU A 412 -37.10 -63.25 -45.33
CA GLU A 412 -37.16 -62.60 -43.99
C GLU A 412 -37.04 -61.07 -43.73
N PRO A 413 -37.88 -60.50 -42.81
CA PRO A 413 -37.83 -59.09 -42.42
C PRO A 413 -36.86 -58.78 -41.27
N VAL A 414 -35.92 -57.86 -41.48
CA VAL A 414 -35.14 -57.22 -40.40
C VAL A 414 -35.93 -56.04 -39.81
N ARG A 415 -36.31 -56.20 -38.54
CA ARG A 415 -37.04 -55.21 -37.73
C ARG A 415 -36.11 -54.06 -37.31
N VAL A 416 -36.43 -52.85 -37.75
CA VAL A 416 -35.78 -51.60 -37.34
C VAL A 416 -36.12 -51.30 -35.86
N GLN A 417 -35.10 -51.19 -35.00
CA GLN A 417 -35.23 -50.69 -33.63
C GLN A 417 -35.14 -49.16 -33.61
N PRO A 418 -36.05 -48.44 -32.91
CA PRO A 418 -35.84 -47.03 -32.58
C PRO A 418 -34.82 -46.89 -31.43
N PRO A 419 -34.12 -45.72 -31.32
CA PRO A 419 -33.08 -45.51 -30.32
C PRO A 419 -33.65 -45.43 -28.89
N PRO A 420 -32.86 -45.78 -27.86
CA PRO A 420 -33.35 -45.81 -26.48
C PRO A 420 -33.57 -44.40 -25.91
N VAL A 421 -34.72 -44.23 -25.26
CA VAL A 421 -35.04 -43.12 -24.37
C VAL A 421 -34.36 -43.40 -23.03
N ALA A 422 -33.50 -42.51 -22.56
CA ALA A 422 -32.89 -42.62 -21.24
C ALA A 422 -33.92 -42.20 -20.19
N GLU A 423 -34.41 -43.16 -19.40
CA GLU A 423 -35.24 -42.92 -18.23
C GLU A 423 -34.40 -42.33 -17.09
N TYR A 424 -34.89 -41.20 -16.57
CA TYR A 424 -34.37 -40.47 -15.43
C TYR A 424 -34.94 -41.11 -14.16
N HIS A 425 -34.17 -41.99 -13.51
CA HIS A 425 -34.45 -42.38 -12.13
C HIS A 425 -33.69 -41.44 -11.19
N GLY A 426 -34.46 -40.59 -10.51
CA GLY A 426 -33.96 -39.82 -9.39
C GLY A 426 -33.88 -40.70 -8.14
N ASP A 427 -32.80 -40.53 -7.40
CA ASP A 427 -32.80 -40.71 -5.96
C ASP A 427 -32.17 -39.46 -5.34
N VAL A 428 -32.95 -38.86 -4.44
CA VAL A 428 -32.61 -37.68 -3.65
C VAL A 428 -31.82 -38.19 -2.45
N GLU A 429 -30.52 -37.90 -2.39
CA GLU A 429 -29.75 -38.02 -1.16
C GLU A 429 -29.40 -36.61 -0.62
N ASP A 430 -29.93 -36.38 0.57
CA ASP A 430 -29.88 -35.22 1.44
C ASP A 430 -28.45 -34.92 1.92
N PRO A 431 -27.93 -33.68 1.87
CA PRO A 431 -26.59 -33.36 2.33
C PRO A 431 -26.58 -32.98 3.81
N GLU A 432 -27.03 -33.87 4.69
CA GLU A 432 -26.80 -33.77 6.14
C GLU A 432 -26.50 -35.18 6.68
N ASP A 433 -25.22 -35.58 6.68
CA ASP A 433 -24.63 -36.49 7.68
C ASP A 433 -23.16 -36.82 7.35
N HIS A 434 -22.27 -35.95 7.80
CA HIS A 434 -20.84 -36.27 7.98
C HIS A 434 -20.39 -35.80 9.36
N PHE A 435 -21.04 -36.35 10.40
CA PHE A 435 -20.55 -36.33 11.76
C PHE A 435 -20.88 -37.67 12.42
N VAL A 436 -19.93 -38.60 12.38
CA VAL A 436 -19.86 -39.67 13.39
C VAL A 436 -18.47 -39.59 14.00
N ALA A 437 -18.49 -39.20 15.28
CA ALA A 437 -17.39 -39.27 16.21
C ALA A 437 -17.17 -40.72 16.64
N ASP A 438 -15.91 -41.07 16.88
CA ASP A 438 -15.53 -42.34 17.52
C ASP A 438 -16.21 -42.48 18.88
N ASP A 439 -16.83 -43.64 19.06
CA ASP A 439 -17.52 -44.10 20.25
C ASP A 439 -16.55 -45.05 20.97
N ASP A 440 -16.09 -44.68 22.16
CA ASP A 440 -15.40 -45.60 23.08
C ASP A 440 -16.23 -45.76 24.35
N ALA A 441 -16.76 -46.98 24.45
CA ALA A 441 -17.49 -47.65 25.51
C ALA A 441 -17.16 -47.27 26.97
N ALA A 442 -18.21 -47.08 27.78
CA ALA A 442 -18.50 -47.94 28.95
C ALA A 442 -19.85 -47.59 29.60
N ARG A 443 -20.70 -48.62 29.76
CA ARG A 443 -21.98 -48.60 30.49
C ARG A 443 -21.80 -48.88 31.99
N ASP A 444 -22.90 -48.60 32.69
CA ASP A 444 -23.30 -48.92 34.08
C ASP A 444 -22.92 -47.87 35.13
N GLY A 445 -23.83 -47.32 35.95
CA GLY A 445 -25.25 -47.61 36.17
C GLY A 445 -25.58 -47.26 37.63
N LYS A 446 -26.74 -46.60 37.85
CA LYS A 446 -27.34 -46.20 39.17
C LYS A 446 -26.52 -45.11 39.92
N GLY A 447 -27.08 -44.03 40.48
CA GLY A 447 -28.43 -43.77 40.97
C GLY A 447 -28.39 -43.64 42.49
N GLU A 448 -28.14 -42.45 43.05
CA GLU A 448 -28.49 -42.01 44.43
C GLU A 448 -28.09 -40.51 44.56
N ALA A 449 -29.03 -39.57 44.67
CA ALA A 449 -29.58 -38.95 45.89
C ALA A 449 -28.73 -37.79 46.48
N ALA A 450 -29.38 -36.66 46.76
CA ALA A 450 -29.12 -35.58 47.75
C ALA A 450 -27.64 -35.20 48.07
N ASP A 451 -27.20 -33.95 47.99
CA ASP A 451 -27.72 -32.71 48.59
C ASP A 451 -27.20 -31.47 47.84
#